data_AF-A0A350LZ13-F1
#
_entry.id   AF-A0A350LZ13-F1
#
_cell.length_a   1.000
_cell.length_b   1.000
_cell.length_c   1.000
_cell.angle_alpha   90.00
_cell.angle_beta   90.00
_cell.angle_gamma   90.00
#
_symmetry.space_group_name_H-M   'P 1'
#
loop_
_entity.id
_entity.type
_entity.pdbx_description
1 polymer ?
#
loop_
_entity_poly.entity_id
_entity_poly.type
_entity_poly.pdbx_seq_one_letter_code
_entity_poly.pdbx_strand_id
1 'polypeptide(L)'
;MESRKEIRRNKVTFKELLFKFNTFVEEKGYVTKKSVGLISPIFPHEFNVSGGHEYAMEIFKTIKPIASSLRYSLIDTSFRRMDMEHIGFSDRHISLFHMAVFACGVMREKINAYINELVFDFTQLLTERLEILKDELLFTTFDGGQILNFNLKREDCLIESLRKAMISESKILPLEGRRNFFLAQNIECSGPSCEVYFDRGKEFEYGSRFIEIGSMNFYKYRYNARNGLLELSPNQIFVCGIGIERTLMAKQGKPSVFDIDVLAPLVEIVSRYFSNSVECSIFINSVRTIVDCVKSAIFILSEGVKPDNSSRGRILRKIIKNLTNQMKYLNLSKSNILDELQDKVTEIYGDLYPKIKQQKIDLKVLISNKFKEEVS
;
A
#
# COMPACT_ATOMS: atom_id res chain seq x y z
N MET A 1 23.95 -22.00 -1.04
CA MET A 1 22.56 -21.60 -1.37
C MET A 1 22.31 -20.15 -0.96
N GLU A 2 22.84 -19.67 0.17
CA GLU A 2 22.89 -18.24 0.52
C GLU A 2 23.57 -17.36 -0.54
N SER A 3 24.72 -17.77 -1.08
CA SER A 3 25.44 -16.95 -2.07
C SER A 3 24.62 -16.65 -3.34
N ARG A 4 23.76 -17.58 -3.78
CA ARG A 4 22.85 -17.34 -4.93
C ARG A 4 21.66 -16.44 -4.60
N LYS A 5 21.20 -16.42 -3.34
CA LYS A 5 20.15 -15.51 -2.87
C LYS A 5 20.66 -14.08 -2.76
N GLU A 6 21.90 -13.90 -2.31
CA GLU A 6 22.52 -12.59 -2.14
C GLU A 6 22.93 -11.97 -3.48
N ILE A 7 23.45 -12.78 -4.42
CA ILE A 7 23.86 -12.34 -5.76
C ILE A 7 22.67 -11.92 -6.66
N ARG A 8 21.44 -12.36 -6.37
CA ARG A 8 20.22 -12.00 -7.14
C ARG A 8 19.38 -10.87 -6.54
N ARG A 9 19.74 -10.34 -5.37
CA ARG A 9 19.13 -9.13 -4.83
C ARG A 9 19.72 -7.90 -5.54
N ASN A 10 19.41 -7.77 -6.84
CA ASN A 10 19.59 -6.49 -7.53
C ASN A 10 18.83 -5.43 -6.73
N LYS A 11 19.58 -4.46 -6.17
CA LYS A 11 19.01 -3.35 -5.39
C LYS A 11 18.19 -2.47 -6.33
N VAL A 12 16.91 -2.81 -6.49
CA VAL A 12 15.96 -1.99 -7.25
C VAL A 12 15.63 -0.75 -6.43
N THR A 13 15.84 0.41 -7.03
CA THR A 13 15.42 1.70 -6.46
C THR A 13 13.92 1.90 -6.64
N PHE A 14 13.34 2.86 -5.92
CA PHE A 14 11.94 3.25 -6.08
C PHE A 14 11.61 3.60 -7.54
N LYS A 15 12.41 4.45 -8.18
CA LYS A 15 12.20 4.85 -9.59
C LYS A 15 12.28 3.65 -10.55
N GLU A 16 13.25 2.76 -10.36
CA GLU A 16 13.37 1.54 -11.18
C GLU A 16 12.21 0.57 -10.98
N LEU A 17 11.68 0.46 -9.75
CA LEU A 17 10.54 -0.41 -9.47
C LEU A 17 9.25 0.13 -10.13
N LEU A 18 9.02 1.45 -10.08
CA LEU A 18 7.93 2.08 -10.81
C LEU A 18 8.07 1.88 -12.32
N PHE A 19 9.27 2.05 -12.87
CA PHE A 19 9.56 1.82 -14.28
C PHE A 19 9.29 0.36 -14.66
N LYS A 20 9.85 -0.60 -13.92
CA LYS A 20 9.63 -2.04 -14.13
C LYS A 20 8.14 -2.39 -14.14
N PHE A 21 7.35 -1.82 -13.23
CA PHE A 21 5.90 -2.02 -13.19
C PHE A 21 5.20 -1.43 -14.42
N ASN A 22 5.43 -0.15 -14.73
CA ASN A 22 4.77 0.54 -15.84
C ASN A 22 5.07 -0.14 -17.18
N THR A 23 6.33 -0.47 -17.44
CA THR A 23 6.72 -1.18 -18.66
C THR A 23 6.08 -2.57 -18.72
N PHE A 24 5.98 -3.30 -17.60
CA PHE A 24 5.34 -4.61 -17.57
C PHE A 24 3.86 -4.53 -17.95
N VAL A 25 3.11 -3.60 -17.36
CA VAL A 25 1.67 -3.47 -17.64
C VAL A 25 1.41 -2.94 -19.07
N GLU A 26 2.29 -2.10 -19.61
CA GLU A 26 2.23 -1.66 -21.01
C GLU A 26 2.47 -2.82 -21.99
N GLU A 27 3.50 -3.64 -21.76
CA GLU A 27 3.79 -4.85 -22.58
C GLU A 27 2.62 -5.85 -22.57
N LYS A 28 1.90 -5.95 -21.44
CA LYS A 28 0.72 -6.80 -21.29
C LYS A 28 -0.57 -6.16 -21.82
N GLY A 29 -0.51 -4.93 -22.34
CA GLY A 29 -1.64 -4.25 -22.96
C GLY A 29 -2.66 -3.65 -21.99
N TYR A 30 -2.27 -3.39 -20.73
CA TYR A 30 -3.11 -2.61 -19.82
C TYR A 30 -3.06 -1.13 -20.17
N VAL A 31 -4.21 -0.45 -20.11
CA VAL A 31 -4.28 0.98 -20.34
C VAL A 31 -3.92 1.73 -19.04
N THR A 32 -2.79 2.43 -19.04
CA THR A 32 -2.38 3.26 -17.91
C THR A 32 -3.37 4.40 -17.68
N LYS A 33 -3.94 4.45 -16.47
CA LYS A 33 -4.86 5.49 -16.00
C LYS A 33 -4.11 6.50 -15.14
N LYS A 34 -4.69 7.70 -15.04
CA LYS A 34 -4.20 8.72 -14.14
C LYS A 34 -4.41 8.25 -12.69
N SER A 35 -3.44 8.55 -11.84
CA SER A 35 -3.58 8.38 -10.39
C SER A 35 -4.80 9.16 -9.88
N VAL A 36 -5.58 8.54 -8.99
CA VAL A 36 -6.64 9.22 -8.25
C VAL A 36 -6.02 10.17 -7.22
N GLY A 37 -4.88 9.78 -6.64
CA GLY A 37 -4.18 10.50 -5.60
C GLY A 37 -4.83 10.30 -4.24
N LEU A 38 -4.50 11.18 -3.29
CA LEU A 38 -4.96 11.07 -1.90
C LEU A 38 -6.43 11.43 -1.70
N ILE A 39 -6.98 12.30 -2.56
CA ILE A 39 -8.35 12.82 -2.42
C ILE A 39 -9.26 12.10 -3.40
N SER A 40 -9.82 10.96 -2.99
CA SER A 40 -10.80 10.23 -3.79
C SER A 40 -12.24 10.58 -3.36
N PRO A 41 -13.16 10.78 -4.33
CA PRO A 41 -14.58 10.94 -4.06
C PRO A 41 -15.23 9.74 -3.36
N ILE A 42 -14.70 8.53 -3.55
CA ILE A 42 -15.28 7.31 -2.93
C ILE A 42 -15.03 7.25 -1.41
N PHE A 43 -14.08 8.05 -0.90
CA PHE A 43 -13.75 8.13 0.51
C PHE A 43 -14.01 9.55 1.04
N PRO A 44 -15.27 10.01 1.13
CA PRO A 44 -15.60 11.42 1.43
C PRO A 44 -15.10 11.90 2.81
N HIS A 45 -14.89 10.98 3.75
CA HIS A 45 -14.46 11.30 5.11
C HIS A 45 -13.05 10.79 5.45
N GLU A 46 -12.32 10.26 4.48
CA GLU A 46 -10.99 9.69 4.66
C GLU A 46 -10.10 10.05 3.46
N PHE A 47 -8.83 9.66 3.48
CA PHE A 47 -7.98 9.67 2.29
C PHE A 47 -8.17 8.38 1.49
N ASN A 48 -7.60 8.32 0.29
CA ASN A 48 -7.57 7.10 -0.50
C ASN A 48 -6.82 5.99 0.26
N VAL A 49 -7.51 4.92 0.68
CA VAL A 49 -6.94 3.90 1.59
C VAL A 49 -6.19 2.77 0.87
N SER A 50 -6.26 2.74 -0.47
CA SER A 50 -5.56 1.76 -1.32
C SER A 50 -5.43 2.29 -2.76
N GLY A 51 -5.20 1.43 -3.74
CA GLY A 51 -5.11 1.80 -5.15
C GLY A 51 -6.24 1.21 -5.98
N GLY A 52 -6.73 1.98 -6.96
CA GLY A 52 -7.58 1.47 -8.04
C GLY A 52 -9.02 1.16 -7.71
N HIS A 53 -9.47 1.39 -6.47
CA HIS A 53 -10.88 1.20 -6.07
C HIS A 53 -11.86 2.09 -6.84
N GLU A 54 -11.48 3.31 -7.21
CA GLU A 54 -12.37 4.24 -7.92
C GLU A 54 -12.77 3.70 -9.29
N TYR A 55 -11.78 3.33 -10.11
CA TYR A 55 -11.99 2.69 -11.40
C TYR A 55 -12.68 1.33 -11.25
N ALA A 56 -12.33 0.56 -10.21
CA ALA A 56 -12.98 -0.73 -9.96
C ALA A 56 -14.47 -0.54 -9.66
N MET A 57 -14.82 0.43 -8.83
CA MET A 57 -16.19 0.77 -8.47
C MET A 57 -16.98 1.27 -9.69
N GLU A 58 -16.40 2.05 -10.59
CA GLU A 58 -17.05 2.52 -11.82
C GLU A 58 -17.47 1.34 -12.71
N ILE A 59 -16.54 0.42 -12.97
CA ILE A 59 -16.78 -0.80 -13.74
C ILE A 59 -17.81 -1.67 -13.05
N PHE A 60 -17.65 -1.87 -11.74
CA PHE A 60 -18.50 -2.75 -10.96
C PHE A 60 -19.95 -2.23 -10.82
N LYS A 61 -20.14 -0.91 -10.76
CA LYS A 61 -21.47 -0.26 -10.70
C LYS A 61 -22.20 -0.22 -12.04
N THR A 62 -21.52 -0.55 -13.14
CA THR A 62 -22.16 -0.57 -14.45
C THR A 62 -23.23 -1.66 -14.48
N ILE A 63 -24.49 -1.27 -14.75
CA ILE A 63 -25.64 -2.20 -14.80
C ILE A 63 -25.58 -3.10 -16.04
N LYS A 64 -25.13 -2.54 -17.17
CA LYS A 64 -25.02 -3.28 -18.43
C LYS A 64 -23.79 -4.20 -18.40
N PRO A 65 -23.93 -5.49 -18.78
CA PRO A 65 -22.79 -6.39 -18.92
C PRO A 65 -21.74 -5.83 -19.89
N ILE A 66 -20.47 -5.88 -19.48
CA ILE A 66 -19.36 -5.37 -20.27
C ILE A 66 -18.86 -6.50 -21.19
N ALA A 67 -19.14 -6.37 -22.49
CA ALA A 67 -18.90 -7.39 -23.52
C ALA A 67 -17.42 -7.74 -23.72
N SER A 68 -16.56 -6.73 -23.63
CA SER A 68 -15.11 -6.79 -23.87
C SER A 68 -14.35 -6.47 -22.59
N SER A 69 -13.22 -7.12 -22.36
CA SER A 69 -12.40 -6.89 -21.17
C SER A 69 -11.92 -5.44 -21.08
N LEU A 70 -12.11 -4.80 -19.93
CA LEU A 70 -11.53 -3.50 -19.60
C LEU A 70 -10.27 -3.73 -18.76
N ARG A 71 -9.10 -3.56 -19.37
CA ARG A 71 -7.81 -3.69 -18.71
C ARG A 71 -7.21 -2.32 -18.41
N TYR A 72 -6.88 -2.05 -17.16
CA TYR A 72 -6.24 -0.81 -16.77
C TYR A 72 -5.14 -1.03 -15.73
N SER A 73 -4.23 -0.08 -15.65
CA SER A 73 -3.19 0.00 -14.62
C SER A 73 -3.10 1.41 -14.06
N LEU A 74 -2.62 1.56 -12.82
CA LEU A 74 -2.23 2.84 -12.24
C LEU A 74 -1.27 2.65 -11.07
N ILE A 75 -0.57 3.71 -10.71
CA ILE A 75 0.12 3.84 -9.43
C ILE A 75 -0.61 4.92 -8.63
N ASP A 76 -1.07 4.56 -7.44
CA ASP A 76 -1.86 5.43 -6.59
C ASP A 76 -1.15 5.76 -5.29
N THR A 77 -1.43 6.94 -4.74
CA THR A 77 -0.95 7.35 -3.42
C THR A 77 -2.04 7.05 -2.40
N SER A 78 -1.72 6.21 -1.43
CA SER A 78 -2.64 5.74 -0.41
C SER A 78 -2.24 6.25 0.97
N PHE A 79 -3.23 6.49 1.81
CA PHE A 79 -3.05 6.82 3.22
C PHE A 79 -3.98 5.98 4.11
N ARG A 80 -3.43 5.34 5.14
CA ARG A 80 -4.16 4.52 6.09
C ARG A 80 -4.03 5.08 7.50
N ARG A 81 -5.12 5.69 7.99
CA ARG A 81 -5.21 6.19 9.36
C ARG A 81 -5.08 5.09 10.41
N MET A 82 -5.63 3.91 10.15
CA MET A 82 -5.59 2.80 11.11
C MET A 82 -4.16 2.33 11.39
N ASP A 83 -3.27 2.42 10.40
CA ASP A 83 -1.89 1.97 10.55
C ASP A 83 -1.05 2.95 11.39
N MET A 84 -1.54 4.17 11.65
CA MET A 84 -0.82 5.21 12.40
C MET A 84 -0.39 4.78 13.80
N GLU A 85 -1.09 3.84 14.43
CA GLU A 85 -0.75 3.34 15.77
C GLU A 85 0.42 2.33 15.77
N HIS A 86 0.73 1.74 14.61
CA HIS A 86 1.80 0.76 14.44
C HIS A 86 3.12 1.40 13.99
N ILE A 87 3.10 2.69 13.65
CA ILE A 87 4.26 3.41 13.11
C ILE A 87 5.31 3.56 14.20
N GLY A 88 6.57 3.34 13.82
CA GLY A 88 7.68 3.23 14.76
C GLY A 88 7.84 1.83 15.34
N PHE A 89 6.76 1.24 15.83
CA PHE A 89 6.75 -0.08 16.48
C PHE A 89 6.84 -1.26 15.51
N SER A 90 6.43 -1.05 14.25
CA SER A 90 6.45 -2.08 13.21
C SER A 90 7.44 -1.76 12.11
N ASP A 91 8.09 -2.79 11.58
CA ASP A 91 9.04 -2.68 10.48
C ASP A 91 8.40 -2.51 9.09
N ARG A 92 7.06 -2.53 8.99
CA ARG A 92 6.34 -2.57 7.70
C ARG A 92 5.17 -1.60 7.57
N HIS A 93 4.85 -0.84 8.62
CA HIS A 93 3.72 0.09 8.62
C HIS A 93 4.22 1.53 8.47
N ILE A 94 3.62 2.22 7.50
CA ILE A 94 3.74 3.65 7.23
C ILE A 94 2.33 4.16 6.93
N SER A 95 2.04 5.42 7.26
CA SER A 95 0.71 5.98 7.08
C SER A 95 0.42 6.28 5.61
N LEU A 96 1.42 6.80 4.88
CA LEU A 96 1.33 7.08 3.44
C LEU A 96 2.26 6.19 2.63
N PHE A 97 1.72 5.52 1.63
CA PHE A 97 2.42 4.55 0.78
C PHE A 97 1.90 4.59 -0.66
N HIS A 98 2.59 3.89 -1.55
CA HIS A 98 2.22 3.82 -2.97
C HIS A 98 1.77 2.41 -3.34
N MET A 99 0.68 2.34 -4.11
CA MET A 99 0.09 1.09 -4.60
C MET A 99 0.17 1.06 -6.11
N ALA A 100 0.89 0.09 -6.67
CA ALA A 100 0.84 -0.21 -8.09
C ALA A 100 -0.21 -1.28 -8.35
N VAL A 101 -1.15 -0.99 -9.24
CA VAL A 101 -2.34 -1.81 -9.47
C VAL A 101 -2.55 -2.03 -10.96
N PHE A 102 -2.90 -3.25 -11.35
CA PHE A 102 -3.54 -3.53 -12.62
C PHE A 102 -4.80 -4.36 -12.41
N ALA A 103 -5.76 -4.21 -13.30
CA ALA A 103 -7.06 -4.83 -13.15
C ALA A 103 -7.69 -5.15 -14.50
N CYS A 104 -8.59 -6.13 -14.47
CA CYS A 104 -9.42 -6.49 -15.61
C CYS A 104 -10.89 -6.64 -15.17
N GLY A 105 -11.75 -5.85 -15.78
CA GLY A 105 -13.21 -5.94 -15.63
C GLY A 105 -13.87 -6.63 -16.82
N VAL A 106 -14.83 -7.52 -16.56
CA VAL A 106 -15.61 -8.21 -17.60
C VAL A 106 -16.96 -8.68 -17.05
N MET A 107 -17.91 -9.02 -17.92
CA MET A 107 -19.13 -9.72 -17.48
C MET A 107 -18.80 -11.03 -16.74
N ARG A 108 -19.62 -11.34 -15.73
CA ARG A 108 -19.46 -12.50 -14.85
C ARG A 108 -19.24 -13.81 -15.60
N GLU A 109 -19.96 -14.04 -16.70
CA GLU A 109 -19.94 -15.31 -17.45
C GLU A 109 -18.56 -15.59 -18.07
N LYS A 110 -17.74 -14.55 -18.27
CA LYS A 110 -16.41 -14.66 -18.86
C LYS A 110 -15.27 -14.59 -17.83
N ILE A 111 -15.55 -14.25 -16.57
CA ILE A 111 -14.50 -13.93 -15.58
C ILE A 111 -13.48 -15.07 -15.39
N ASN A 112 -13.93 -16.32 -15.37
CA ASN A 112 -13.07 -17.49 -15.15
C ASN A 112 -12.00 -17.64 -16.24
N ALA A 113 -12.28 -17.18 -17.47
CA ALA A 113 -11.29 -17.17 -18.54
C ALA A 113 -10.13 -16.20 -18.26
N TYR A 114 -10.42 -15.07 -17.60
CA TYR A 114 -9.43 -14.03 -17.29
C TYR A 114 -8.70 -14.24 -15.95
N ILE A 115 -9.26 -15.02 -15.01
CA ILE A 115 -8.59 -15.34 -13.74
C ILE A 115 -7.23 -15.99 -14.00
N ASN A 116 -7.18 -16.98 -14.92
CA ASN A 116 -5.91 -17.63 -15.28
C ASN A 116 -4.90 -16.58 -15.79
N GLU A 117 -5.29 -15.79 -16.79
CA GLU A 117 -4.44 -14.76 -17.40
C GLU A 117 -3.88 -13.77 -16.36
N LEU A 118 -4.72 -13.26 -15.47
CA LEU A 118 -4.31 -12.28 -14.47
C LEU A 118 -3.42 -12.88 -13.37
N VAL A 119 -3.66 -14.14 -12.97
CA VAL A 119 -2.75 -14.84 -12.06
C VAL A 119 -1.40 -15.08 -12.74
N PHE A 120 -1.38 -15.42 -14.02
CA PHE A 120 -0.13 -15.49 -14.80
C PHE A 120 0.57 -14.13 -14.84
N ASP A 121 -0.12 -13.06 -15.21
CA ASP A 121 0.47 -11.71 -15.23
C ASP A 121 1.01 -11.31 -13.85
N PHE A 122 0.27 -11.54 -12.77
CA PHE A 122 0.72 -11.18 -11.43
C PHE A 122 1.94 -12.01 -11.00
N THR A 123 1.93 -13.32 -11.26
CA THR A 123 3.08 -14.17 -10.95
C THR A 123 4.30 -13.84 -11.82
N GLN A 124 4.13 -13.47 -13.09
CA GLN A 124 5.22 -13.01 -13.97
C GLN A 124 5.78 -11.65 -13.54
N LEU A 125 4.92 -10.73 -13.10
CA LEU A 125 5.36 -9.46 -12.49
C LEU A 125 6.30 -9.75 -11.32
N LEU A 126 5.88 -10.63 -10.39
CA LEU A 126 6.68 -10.94 -9.21
C LEU A 126 7.96 -11.73 -9.56
N THR A 127 7.86 -12.75 -10.40
CA THR A 127 8.93 -13.74 -10.57
C THR A 127 9.88 -13.46 -11.73
N GLU A 128 9.39 -12.89 -12.82
CA GLU A 128 10.19 -12.58 -14.01
C GLU A 128 10.62 -11.11 -14.00
N ARG A 129 9.68 -10.17 -13.83
CA ARG A 129 9.97 -8.73 -13.89
C ARG A 129 10.68 -8.22 -12.62
N LEU A 130 10.20 -8.64 -11.45
CA LEU A 130 10.77 -8.29 -10.15
C LEU A 130 11.77 -9.33 -9.64
N GLU A 131 11.94 -10.45 -10.35
CA GLU A 131 12.98 -11.45 -10.05
C GLU A 131 12.89 -12.00 -8.61
N ILE A 132 11.67 -12.18 -8.09
CA ILE A 132 11.42 -12.84 -6.80
C ILE A 132 11.31 -14.34 -7.03
N LEU A 133 12.03 -15.15 -6.24
CA LEU A 133 11.95 -16.60 -6.40
C LEU A 133 10.57 -17.10 -5.97
N LYS A 134 9.99 -18.03 -6.72
CA LYS A 134 8.69 -18.65 -6.38
C LYS A 134 8.68 -19.25 -4.98
N ASP A 135 9.81 -19.81 -4.54
CA ASP A 135 9.96 -20.37 -3.19
C ASP A 135 9.99 -19.32 -2.08
N GLU A 136 10.15 -18.05 -2.42
CA GLU A 136 10.07 -16.91 -1.50
C GLU A 136 8.67 -16.30 -1.46
N LEU A 137 7.73 -16.81 -2.27
CA LEU A 137 6.34 -16.34 -2.29
C LEU A 137 5.43 -17.32 -1.55
N LEU A 138 4.49 -16.80 -0.78
CA LEU A 138 3.41 -17.55 -0.13
C LEU A 138 2.08 -16.84 -0.45
N PHE A 139 1.12 -17.60 -0.94
CA PHE A 139 -0.20 -17.11 -1.36
C PHE A 139 -1.23 -17.61 -0.36
N THR A 140 -2.00 -16.71 0.26
CA THR A 140 -3.20 -17.12 1.03
C THR A 140 -4.41 -17.07 0.10
N THR A 141 -5.28 -18.07 0.14
CA THR A 141 -6.43 -18.16 -0.78
C THR A 141 -7.73 -18.38 -0.02
N PHE A 142 -8.86 -17.91 -0.57
CA PHE A 142 -10.17 -18.12 0.06
C PHE A 142 -10.63 -19.57 -0.04
N ASP A 143 -10.75 -20.26 1.10
CA ASP A 143 -11.16 -21.67 1.19
C ASP A 143 -12.68 -21.85 1.40
N GLY A 144 -13.45 -20.77 1.27
CA GLY A 144 -14.89 -20.78 1.55
C GLY A 144 -15.23 -20.54 3.02
N GLY A 145 -16.48 -20.79 3.38
CA GLY A 145 -16.98 -20.67 4.76
C GLY A 145 -17.94 -19.49 4.96
N GLN A 146 -18.27 -19.25 6.22
CA GLN A 146 -19.28 -18.27 6.61
C GLN A 146 -18.74 -16.83 6.48
N ILE A 147 -19.40 -16.03 5.63
CA ILE A 147 -19.19 -14.59 5.48
C ILE A 147 -20.51 -13.89 5.75
N LEU A 148 -20.58 -13.09 6.82
CA LEU A 148 -21.84 -12.51 7.29
C LEU A 148 -22.87 -13.65 7.49
N ASN A 149 -24.01 -13.57 6.79
CA ASN A 149 -25.07 -14.58 6.80
C ASN A 149 -25.02 -15.54 5.60
N PHE A 150 -23.94 -15.51 4.81
CA PHE A 150 -23.78 -16.31 3.61
C PHE A 150 -22.70 -17.37 3.80
N ASN A 151 -22.98 -18.60 3.38
CA ASN A 151 -21.96 -19.64 3.28
C ASN A 151 -21.42 -19.67 1.85
N LEU A 152 -20.17 -19.26 1.66
CA LEU A 152 -19.56 -19.12 0.35
C LEU A 152 -18.62 -20.29 0.06
N LYS A 153 -18.50 -20.65 -1.23
CA LYS A 153 -17.61 -21.71 -1.70
C LYS A 153 -16.18 -21.20 -1.83
N ARG A 154 -15.24 -22.14 -1.77
CA ARG A 154 -13.84 -21.94 -2.11
C ARG A 154 -13.66 -21.36 -3.52
N GLU A 155 -12.60 -20.59 -3.69
CA GLU A 155 -12.19 -20.06 -5.00
C GLU A 155 -11.27 -21.04 -5.75
N ASP A 156 -11.81 -22.16 -6.25
CA ASP A 156 -11.03 -23.23 -6.90
C ASP A 156 -10.24 -22.73 -8.13
N CYS A 157 -10.83 -21.85 -8.93
CA CYS A 157 -10.20 -21.30 -10.15
C CYS A 157 -8.86 -20.59 -9.83
N LEU A 158 -8.76 -19.89 -8.70
CA LEU A 158 -7.52 -19.24 -8.28
C LEU A 158 -6.44 -20.27 -7.96
N ILE A 159 -6.77 -21.29 -7.16
CA ILE A 159 -5.81 -22.33 -6.74
C ILE A 159 -5.29 -23.08 -7.97
N GLU A 160 -6.17 -23.47 -8.88
CA GLU A 160 -5.78 -24.08 -10.15
C GLU A 160 -4.90 -23.17 -11.01
N SER A 161 -5.19 -21.87 -11.06
CA SER A 161 -4.38 -20.90 -11.79
C SER A 161 -2.97 -20.76 -11.20
N LEU A 162 -2.85 -20.75 -9.86
CA LEU A 162 -1.55 -20.71 -9.17
C LEU A 162 -0.73 -21.98 -9.47
N ARG A 163 -1.37 -23.15 -9.48
CA ARG A 163 -0.72 -24.42 -9.87
C ARG A 163 -0.21 -24.37 -11.30
N LYS A 164 -1.02 -23.88 -12.24
CA LYS A 164 -0.63 -23.70 -13.65
C LYS A 164 0.50 -22.68 -13.81
N ALA A 165 0.55 -21.65 -12.97
CA ALA A 165 1.66 -20.72 -12.87
C ALA A 165 2.93 -21.33 -12.22
N MET A 166 2.92 -22.64 -11.94
CA MET A 166 4.01 -23.41 -11.34
C MET A 166 4.37 -22.93 -9.93
N ILE A 167 3.38 -22.49 -9.16
CA ILE A 167 3.51 -22.28 -7.71
C ILE A 167 3.30 -23.62 -7.00
N SER A 168 4.24 -24.00 -6.13
CA SER A 168 4.15 -25.25 -5.35
C SER A 168 2.95 -25.23 -4.40
N GLU A 169 2.29 -26.37 -4.18
CA GLU A 169 1.23 -26.53 -3.16
C GLU A 169 1.65 -26.02 -1.78
N SER A 170 2.90 -26.26 -1.39
CA SER A 170 3.43 -25.80 -0.09
C SER A 170 3.48 -24.28 0.06
N LYS A 171 3.29 -23.54 -1.04
CA LYS A 171 3.24 -22.08 -1.11
C LYS A 171 1.84 -21.52 -1.31
N ILE A 172 0.82 -22.38 -1.30
CA ILE A 172 -0.59 -22.00 -1.37
C ILE A 172 -1.22 -22.40 -0.04
N LEU A 173 -1.70 -21.42 0.71
CA LEU A 173 -2.32 -21.60 2.03
C LEU A 173 -3.81 -21.23 1.94
N PRO A 174 -4.71 -22.20 1.77
CA PRO A 174 -6.14 -21.96 1.84
C PRO A 174 -6.54 -21.56 3.27
N LEU A 175 -7.31 -20.48 3.39
CA LEU A 175 -7.84 -19.96 4.65
C LEU A 175 -9.36 -19.80 4.56
N GLU A 176 -10.06 -20.32 5.56
CA GLU A 176 -11.52 -20.23 5.66
C GLU A 176 -11.99 -18.86 6.18
N GLY A 177 -13.22 -18.50 5.80
CA GLY A 177 -13.95 -17.36 6.34
C GLY A 177 -13.37 -16.00 5.97
N ARG A 178 -13.51 -15.03 6.89
CA ARG A 178 -13.34 -13.60 6.59
C ARG A 178 -11.92 -13.19 6.16
N ARG A 179 -10.90 -13.99 6.46
CA ARG A 179 -9.49 -13.62 6.26
C ARG A 179 -9.17 -13.31 4.79
N ASN A 180 -9.61 -14.18 3.88
CA ASN A 180 -9.41 -14.04 2.44
C ASN A 180 -10.71 -13.64 1.71
N PHE A 181 -11.52 -12.79 2.35
CA PHE A 181 -12.70 -12.21 1.73
C PHE A 181 -12.70 -10.69 1.92
N PHE A 182 -12.49 -9.94 0.86
CA PHE A 182 -12.54 -8.48 0.88
C PHE A 182 -13.97 -7.99 1.13
N LEU A 183 -14.15 -7.25 2.23
CA LEU A 183 -15.41 -6.64 2.62
C LEU A 183 -15.13 -5.37 3.44
N ALA A 184 -15.43 -4.20 2.91
CA ALA A 184 -15.23 -2.93 3.61
C ALA A 184 -16.55 -2.15 3.74
N GLN A 185 -16.76 -1.48 4.88
CA GLN A 185 -18.05 -0.83 5.19
C GLN A 185 -18.45 0.25 4.18
N ASN A 186 -17.47 0.95 3.59
CA ASN A 186 -17.70 2.07 2.67
C ASN A 186 -17.41 1.72 1.19
N ILE A 187 -17.22 0.44 0.89
CA ILE A 187 -16.92 -0.03 -0.47
C ILE A 187 -17.94 -1.11 -0.82
N GLU A 188 -18.72 -0.89 -1.87
CA GLU A 188 -19.74 -1.85 -2.30
C GLU A 188 -19.12 -3.08 -3.00
N CYS A 189 -17.93 -2.94 -3.59
CA CYS A 189 -17.19 -4.07 -4.16
C CYS A 189 -16.71 -5.03 -3.06
N SER A 190 -17.05 -6.32 -3.18
CA SER A 190 -16.65 -7.36 -2.24
C SER A 190 -16.42 -8.70 -2.92
N GLY A 191 -15.66 -9.58 -2.28
CA GLY A 191 -15.45 -10.94 -2.76
C GLY A 191 -14.15 -11.56 -2.29
N PRO A 192 -13.82 -12.78 -2.78
CA PRO A 192 -12.60 -13.49 -2.41
C PRO A 192 -11.36 -12.64 -2.64
N SER A 193 -10.31 -12.87 -1.85
CA SER A 193 -9.02 -12.24 -2.02
C SER A 193 -7.90 -13.26 -1.86
N CYS A 194 -6.76 -12.94 -2.47
CA CYS A 194 -5.50 -13.63 -2.29
C CYS A 194 -4.46 -12.63 -1.82
N GLU A 195 -3.84 -12.87 -0.67
CA GLU A 195 -2.71 -12.06 -0.22
C GLU A 195 -1.41 -12.77 -0.59
N VAL A 196 -0.41 -12.01 -0.99
CA VAL A 196 0.89 -12.54 -1.39
C VAL A 196 1.97 -12.03 -0.45
N TYR A 197 2.59 -12.97 0.23
CA TYR A 197 3.63 -12.75 1.22
C TYR A 197 5.00 -13.10 0.64
N PHE A 198 5.97 -12.25 0.91
CA PHE A 198 7.38 -12.54 0.72
C PHE A 198 7.97 -13.17 1.99
N ASP A 199 8.55 -14.35 1.86
CA ASP A 199 9.31 -15.05 2.89
C ASP A 199 10.75 -14.55 2.88
N ARG A 200 11.09 -13.73 3.87
CA ARG A 200 12.41 -13.11 3.98
C ARG A 200 13.50 -14.10 4.37
N GLY A 201 13.13 -15.24 4.95
CA GLY A 201 14.05 -16.24 5.49
C GLY A 201 13.86 -16.54 6.98
N LYS A 202 14.46 -17.64 7.44
CA LYS A 202 14.31 -18.17 8.81
C LYS A 202 15.02 -17.33 9.88
N GLU A 203 15.91 -16.44 9.47
CA GLU A 203 16.63 -15.50 10.31
C GLU A 203 15.73 -14.40 10.89
N PHE A 204 14.55 -14.18 10.32
CA PHE A 204 13.54 -13.27 10.85
C PHE A 204 12.56 -14.02 11.75
N GLU A 205 12.19 -13.40 12.87
CA GLU A 205 11.12 -13.91 13.74
C GLU A 205 9.80 -14.09 12.99
N TYR A 206 8.94 -15.00 13.46
CA TYR A 206 7.74 -15.43 12.74
C TYR A 206 6.84 -14.26 12.29
N GLY A 207 6.67 -13.24 13.14
CA GLY A 207 5.86 -12.05 12.84
C GLY A 207 6.48 -11.07 11.84
N SER A 208 7.79 -11.16 11.63
CA SER A 208 8.57 -10.28 10.74
C SER A 208 9.09 -11.00 9.48
N ARG A 209 9.02 -12.33 9.45
CA ARG A 209 9.48 -13.19 8.35
C ARG A 209 8.63 -13.06 7.09
N PHE A 210 7.31 -13.11 7.24
CA PHE A 210 6.38 -13.01 6.11
C PHE A 210 5.86 -11.58 6.00
N ILE A 211 6.12 -10.94 4.87
CA ILE A 211 5.63 -9.59 4.59
C ILE A 211 4.67 -9.65 3.41
N GLU A 212 3.43 -9.22 3.63
CA GLU A 212 2.48 -9.00 2.54
C GLU A 212 3.03 -7.91 1.61
N ILE A 213 3.36 -8.28 0.37
CA ILE A 213 3.86 -7.35 -0.67
C ILE A 213 2.79 -7.02 -1.70
N GLY A 214 1.70 -7.79 -1.76
CA GLY A 214 0.63 -7.54 -2.71
C GLY A 214 -0.59 -8.41 -2.47
N SER A 215 -1.63 -8.18 -3.28
CA SER A 215 -2.86 -8.96 -3.24
C SER A 215 -3.52 -9.04 -4.60
N MET A 216 -4.42 -10.01 -4.75
CA MET A 216 -5.35 -10.15 -5.86
C MET A 216 -6.77 -10.20 -5.29
N ASN A 217 -7.61 -9.24 -5.65
CA ASN A 217 -8.98 -9.12 -5.14
C ASN A 217 -9.99 -9.43 -6.25
N PHE A 218 -10.92 -10.34 -5.94
CA PHE A 218 -11.96 -10.80 -6.85
C PHE A 218 -13.27 -10.12 -6.45
N TYR A 219 -13.56 -8.95 -7.01
CA TYR A 219 -14.82 -8.29 -6.74
C TYR A 219 -15.94 -8.94 -7.55
N LYS A 220 -16.71 -9.79 -6.85
CA LYS A 220 -17.81 -10.60 -7.40
C LYS A 220 -19.16 -10.18 -6.86
N TYR A 221 -19.20 -9.67 -5.63
CA TYR A 221 -20.42 -9.38 -4.89
C TYR A 221 -20.54 -7.88 -4.60
N ARG A 222 -21.75 -7.36 -4.73
CA ARG A 222 -22.14 -6.05 -4.22
C ARG A 222 -22.57 -6.21 -2.77
N TYR A 223 -21.84 -5.58 -1.87
CA TYR A 223 -22.19 -5.49 -0.47
C TYR A 223 -23.07 -4.27 -0.21
N ASN A 224 -24.23 -4.51 0.39
CA ASN A 224 -25.12 -3.45 0.86
C ASN A 224 -25.00 -3.33 2.38
N ALA A 225 -24.27 -2.31 2.84
CA ALA A 225 -24.03 -2.07 4.26
C ALA A 225 -25.29 -1.75 5.07
N ARG A 226 -26.42 -1.37 4.44
CA ARG A 226 -27.66 -1.04 5.16
C ARG A 226 -28.42 -2.28 5.62
N ASN A 227 -28.39 -3.35 4.83
CA ASN A 227 -29.12 -4.59 5.12
C ASN A 227 -28.22 -5.82 5.25
N GLY A 228 -26.90 -5.66 5.06
CA GLY A 228 -25.92 -6.73 5.18
C GLY A 228 -25.92 -7.73 4.02
N LEU A 229 -26.60 -7.44 2.90
CA LEU A 229 -26.71 -8.39 1.79
C LEU A 229 -25.48 -8.39 0.88
N LEU A 230 -25.15 -9.57 0.34
CA LEU A 230 -24.16 -9.80 -0.71
C LEU A 230 -24.88 -10.27 -1.98
N GLU A 231 -24.90 -9.44 -3.01
CA GLU A 231 -25.57 -9.72 -4.28
C GLU A 231 -24.54 -9.98 -5.38
N LEU A 232 -24.71 -11.03 -6.17
CA LEU A 232 -23.78 -11.33 -7.26
C LEU A 232 -23.89 -10.27 -8.37
N SER A 233 -22.77 -9.64 -8.72
CA SER A 233 -22.76 -8.57 -9.73
C SER A 233 -22.79 -9.13 -11.17
N PRO A 234 -23.48 -8.47 -12.13
CA PRO A 234 -23.42 -8.82 -13.55
C PRO A 234 -22.02 -8.58 -14.15
N ASN A 235 -21.26 -7.64 -13.58
CA ASN A 235 -19.88 -7.35 -13.95
C ASN A 235 -18.97 -7.69 -12.79
N GLN A 236 -17.87 -8.37 -13.09
CA GLN A 236 -16.85 -8.71 -12.11
C GLN A 236 -15.55 -8.03 -12.49
N ILE A 237 -14.76 -7.69 -11.49
CA ILE A 237 -13.46 -7.10 -11.69
C ILE A 237 -12.44 -7.79 -10.81
N PHE A 238 -11.30 -8.07 -11.42
CA PHE A 238 -10.16 -8.65 -10.75
C PHE A 238 -9.05 -7.60 -10.66
N VAL A 239 -8.62 -7.32 -9.43
CA VAL A 239 -7.68 -6.23 -9.13
C VAL A 239 -6.44 -6.83 -8.47
N CYS A 240 -5.31 -6.75 -9.16
CA CYS A 240 -4.02 -7.16 -8.64
C CYS A 240 -3.23 -5.92 -8.25
N GLY A 241 -2.53 -5.96 -7.11
CA GLY A 241 -1.70 -4.83 -6.71
C GLY A 241 -0.55 -5.22 -5.80
N ILE A 242 0.50 -4.40 -5.84
CA ILE A 242 1.65 -4.49 -4.94
C ILE A 242 1.82 -3.19 -4.16
N GLY A 243 2.21 -3.31 -2.89
CA GLY A 243 2.66 -2.20 -2.08
C GLY A 243 4.12 -1.89 -2.42
N ILE A 244 4.39 -0.69 -2.92
CA ILE A 244 5.69 -0.31 -3.46
C ILE A 244 6.77 -0.34 -2.37
N GLU A 245 6.54 0.30 -1.23
CA GLU A 245 7.52 0.39 -0.15
C GLU A 245 7.86 -0.97 0.46
N ARG A 246 6.86 -1.85 0.62
CA ARG A 246 7.10 -3.23 1.10
C ARG A 246 7.80 -4.10 0.07
N THR A 247 7.52 -3.90 -1.21
CA THR A 247 8.24 -4.60 -2.29
C THR A 247 9.70 -4.14 -2.37
N LEU A 248 9.97 -2.84 -2.20
CA LEU A 248 11.33 -2.30 -2.10
C LEU A 248 12.06 -2.87 -0.88
N MET A 249 11.41 -2.90 0.27
CA MET A 249 11.96 -3.50 1.48
C MET A 249 12.39 -4.96 1.24
N ALA A 250 11.55 -5.76 0.57
CA ALA A 250 11.88 -7.13 0.19
C ALA A 250 13.06 -7.20 -0.80
N LYS A 251 13.01 -6.44 -1.90
CA LYS A 251 14.01 -6.49 -2.98
C LYS A 251 15.37 -5.92 -2.59
N GLN A 252 15.39 -4.89 -1.74
CA GLN A 252 16.61 -4.29 -1.21
C GLN A 252 17.16 -5.06 0.01
N GLY A 253 16.46 -6.11 0.47
CA GLY A 253 16.87 -6.93 1.61
C GLY A 253 16.92 -6.15 2.92
N LYS A 254 16.01 -5.18 3.11
CA LYS A 254 16.04 -4.25 4.23
C LYS A 254 15.26 -4.79 5.45
N PRO A 255 15.74 -4.54 6.68
CA PRO A 255 15.09 -5.01 7.90
C PRO A 255 13.75 -4.30 8.15
N SER A 256 13.63 -3.03 7.74
CA SER A 256 12.43 -2.20 7.83
C SER A 256 12.14 -1.43 6.54
N VAL A 257 10.87 -1.03 6.34
CA VAL A 257 10.49 -0.06 5.30
C VAL A 257 11.23 1.27 5.47
N PHE A 258 11.63 1.63 6.69
CA PHE A 258 12.37 2.86 6.96
C PHE A 258 13.83 2.83 6.47
N ASP A 259 14.35 1.66 6.09
CA ASP A 259 15.73 1.51 5.61
C ASP A 259 15.83 1.44 4.07
N ILE A 260 14.70 1.61 3.37
CA ILE A 260 14.66 1.64 1.91
C ILE A 260 15.19 2.97 1.37
N ASP A 261 15.63 2.98 0.11
CA ASP A 261 16.22 4.12 -0.58
C ASP A 261 15.43 5.45 -0.48
N VAL A 262 14.10 5.41 -0.36
CA VAL A 262 13.25 6.61 -0.26
C VAL A 262 12.90 7.06 1.16
N LEU A 263 13.24 6.29 2.20
CA LEU A 263 12.99 6.65 3.61
C LEU A 263 14.28 6.72 4.44
N ALA A 264 15.31 5.94 4.11
CA ALA A 264 16.58 5.95 4.81
C ALA A 264 17.24 7.35 4.85
N PRO A 265 17.25 8.15 3.76
CA PRO A 265 17.81 9.51 3.82
C PRO A 265 17.09 10.42 4.82
N LEU A 266 15.78 10.23 5.03
CA LEU A 266 15.01 10.98 6.02
C LEU A 266 15.36 10.53 7.44
N VAL A 267 15.50 9.21 7.65
CA VAL A 267 15.96 8.64 8.94
C VAL A 267 17.34 9.17 9.31
N GLU A 268 18.27 9.23 8.35
CA GLU A 268 19.61 9.78 8.53
C GLU A 268 19.58 11.26 8.93
N ILE A 269 18.72 12.08 8.29
CA ILE A 269 18.53 13.47 8.69
C ILE A 269 18.13 13.56 10.15
N VAL A 270 17.08 12.86 10.59
CA VAL A 270 16.63 12.92 11.99
C VAL A 270 17.72 12.44 12.95
N SER A 271 18.43 11.37 12.59
CA SER A 271 19.45 10.76 13.44
C SER A 271 20.66 11.68 13.65
N ARG A 272 21.05 12.51 12.67
CA ARG A 272 22.16 13.47 12.81
C ARG A 272 21.92 14.53 13.89
N TYR A 273 20.66 14.92 14.09
CA TYR A 273 20.27 15.89 15.10
C TYR A 273 20.20 15.29 16.52
N PHE A 274 20.34 13.98 16.63
CA PHE A 274 20.34 13.24 17.89
C PHE A 274 21.77 12.73 18.18
N SER A 275 22.62 13.62 18.70
CA SER A 275 24.07 13.35 18.88
C SER A 275 24.45 12.60 20.17
N ASN A 276 23.50 12.13 21.00
CA ASN A 276 23.81 11.53 22.30
C ASN A 276 23.23 10.12 22.47
N SER A 277 24.12 9.13 22.33
CA SER A 277 24.21 7.88 23.10
C SER A 277 22.94 7.41 23.81
N VAL A 278 22.13 6.59 23.14
CA VAL A 278 21.83 5.18 23.44
C VAL A 278 21.06 4.66 22.22
N GLU A 279 21.49 3.55 21.60
CA GLU A 279 20.66 2.79 20.64
C GLU A 279 19.48 2.14 21.40
N CYS A 280 18.56 2.97 21.90
CA CYS A 280 17.35 2.50 22.54
C CYS A 280 16.26 2.37 21.47
N SER A 281 15.56 1.25 21.45
CA SER A 281 14.43 0.98 20.54
C SER A 281 13.38 2.10 20.55
N ILE A 282 13.21 2.77 21.69
CA ILE A 282 12.30 3.91 21.83
C ILE A 282 12.71 5.09 20.92
N PHE A 283 14.00 5.38 20.80
CA PHE A 283 14.48 6.46 19.93
C PHE A 283 14.27 6.14 18.45
N ILE A 284 14.51 4.89 18.06
CA ILE A 284 14.24 4.42 16.69
C ILE A 284 12.74 4.60 16.36
N ASN A 285 11.85 4.26 17.29
CA ASN A 285 10.40 4.43 17.09
C ASN A 285 10.03 5.90 16.89
N SER A 286 10.60 6.81 17.68
CA SER A 286 10.40 8.25 17.53
C SER A 286 10.91 8.78 16.19
N VAL A 287 12.11 8.36 15.76
CA VAL A 287 12.70 8.74 14.47
C VAL A 287 11.80 8.30 13.31
N ARG A 288 11.39 7.02 13.30
CA ARG A 288 10.48 6.46 12.30
C ARG A 288 9.14 7.20 12.26
N THR A 289 8.60 7.56 13.42
CA THR A 289 7.36 8.32 13.53
C THR A 289 7.49 9.74 12.97
N ILE A 290 8.61 10.43 13.22
CA ILE A 290 8.89 11.76 12.65
C ILE A 290 8.97 11.68 11.12
N VAL A 291 9.72 10.72 10.59
CA VAL A 291 9.89 10.52 9.14
C VAL A 291 8.54 10.29 8.46
N ASP A 292 7.73 9.39 9.01
CA ASP A 292 6.39 9.13 8.48
C ASP A 292 5.48 10.36 8.56
N CYS A 293 5.44 11.04 9.70
CA CYS A 293 4.57 12.21 9.87
C CYS A 293 4.95 13.35 8.92
N VAL A 294 6.25 13.59 8.71
CA VAL A 294 6.72 14.63 7.79
C VAL A 294 6.36 14.30 6.34
N LYS A 295 6.66 13.08 5.88
CA LYS A 295 6.27 12.63 4.53
C LYS A 295 4.76 12.78 4.33
N SER A 296 3.96 12.24 5.25
CA SER A 296 2.51 12.28 5.15
C SER A 296 1.93 13.69 5.21
N ALA A 297 2.44 14.55 6.09
CA ALA A 297 2.01 15.94 6.18
C ALA A 297 2.29 16.70 4.88
N ILE A 298 3.47 16.54 4.28
CA ILE A 298 3.84 17.21 3.02
C ILE A 298 2.90 16.80 1.88
N PHE A 299 2.69 15.49 1.70
CA PHE A 299 1.77 15.01 0.67
C PHE A 299 0.34 15.51 0.88
N ILE A 300 -0.18 15.47 2.12
CA ILE A 300 -1.53 15.94 2.44
C ILE A 300 -1.66 17.46 2.22
N LEU A 301 -0.69 18.25 2.67
CA LEU A 301 -0.65 19.71 2.47
C LEU A 301 -0.53 20.06 0.98
N SER A 302 0.19 19.25 0.20
CA SER A 302 0.34 19.45 -1.25
C SER A 302 -0.98 19.29 -2.02
N GLU A 303 -1.94 18.56 -1.44
CA GLU A 303 -3.30 18.40 -1.95
C GLU A 303 -4.25 19.53 -1.50
N GLY A 304 -3.72 20.57 -0.83
CA GLY A 304 -4.49 21.72 -0.38
C GLY A 304 -5.29 21.50 0.91
N VAL A 305 -5.14 20.35 1.57
CA VAL A 305 -5.77 20.08 2.86
C VAL A 305 -5.13 20.94 3.94
N LYS A 306 -5.96 21.60 4.76
CA LYS A 306 -5.51 22.43 5.87
C LYS A 306 -5.87 21.81 7.23
N PRO A 307 -5.13 22.12 8.30
CA PRO A 307 -5.50 21.69 9.64
C PRO A 307 -6.80 22.40 10.08
N ASP A 308 -7.93 21.70 9.99
CA ASP A 308 -9.26 22.24 10.32
C ASP A 308 -10.22 21.15 10.84
N ASN A 309 -11.48 21.52 11.10
CA ASN A 309 -12.49 20.64 11.69
C ASN A 309 -13.11 19.64 10.72
N SER A 310 -12.76 19.66 9.43
CA SER A 310 -13.18 18.64 8.47
C SER A 310 -12.60 17.27 8.84
N SER A 311 -13.13 16.18 8.28
CA SER A 311 -12.61 14.84 8.56
C SER A 311 -11.13 14.69 8.18
N ARG A 312 -10.73 15.18 6.99
CA ARG A 312 -9.33 15.15 6.54
C ARG A 312 -8.44 16.14 7.31
N GLY A 313 -8.96 17.33 7.62
CA GLY A 313 -8.25 18.30 8.46
C GLY A 313 -7.96 17.77 9.87
N ARG A 314 -8.90 17.01 10.46
CA ARG A 314 -8.69 16.32 11.74
C ARG A 314 -7.57 15.28 11.69
N ILE A 315 -7.45 14.54 10.59
CA ILE A 315 -6.36 13.57 10.39
C ILE A 315 -5.03 14.32 10.30
N LEU A 316 -4.95 15.39 9.50
CA LEU A 316 -3.75 16.22 9.40
C LEU A 316 -3.35 16.82 10.76
N ARG A 317 -4.32 17.29 11.56
CA ARG A 317 -4.05 17.76 12.93
C ARG A 317 -3.46 16.67 13.81
N LYS A 318 -3.92 15.42 13.70
CA LYS A 318 -3.35 14.29 14.44
C LYS A 318 -1.91 14.02 14.02
N ILE A 319 -1.62 14.07 12.72
CA ILE A 319 -0.24 13.91 12.19
C ILE A 319 0.66 15.02 12.74
N ILE A 320 0.25 16.29 12.64
CA ILE A 320 1.03 17.43 13.13
C ILE A 320 1.24 17.32 14.65
N LYS A 321 0.20 16.96 15.41
CA LYS A 321 0.32 16.75 16.87
C LYS A 321 1.32 15.64 17.20
N ASN A 322 1.25 14.50 16.52
CA ASN A 322 2.19 13.40 16.72
C ASN A 322 3.63 13.83 16.39
N LEU A 323 3.82 14.53 15.28
CA LEU A 323 5.12 15.08 14.89
C LEU A 323 5.68 16.04 15.95
N THR A 324 4.89 17.02 16.40
CA THR A 324 5.28 17.96 17.46
C THR A 324 5.66 17.23 18.75
N ASN A 325 4.88 16.22 19.16
CA ASN A 325 5.15 15.45 20.37
C ASN A 325 6.47 14.66 20.27
N GLN A 326 6.74 14.01 19.14
CA GLN A 326 7.99 13.27 18.95
C GLN A 326 9.20 14.22 18.87
N MET A 327 9.05 15.37 18.20
CA MET A 327 10.10 16.39 18.19
C MET A 327 10.39 16.95 19.59
N LYS A 328 9.35 17.21 20.41
CA LYS A 328 9.51 17.57 21.82
C LYS A 328 10.26 16.50 22.59
N TYR A 329 9.85 15.25 22.43
CA TYR A 329 10.43 14.10 23.11
C TYR A 329 11.93 13.96 22.81
N LEU A 330 12.33 14.20 21.56
CA LEU A 330 13.74 14.17 21.13
C LEU A 330 14.48 15.50 21.32
N ASN A 331 13.87 16.51 21.96
CA ASN A 331 14.41 17.86 22.13
C ASN A 331 14.80 18.57 20.80
N LEU A 332 14.07 18.30 19.72
CA LEU A 332 14.32 18.80 18.38
C LEU A 332 13.54 20.09 18.03
N SER A 333 12.76 20.63 18.97
CA SER A 333 11.84 21.75 18.73
C SER A 333 12.47 23.03 18.19
N LYS A 334 13.78 23.25 18.41
CA LYS A 334 14.52 24.44 17.96
C LYS A 334 15.43 24.19 16.75
N SER A 335 15.41 22.97 16.21
CA SER A 335 16.29 22.58 15.09
C SER A 335 15.70 23.00 13.72
N ASN A 336 16.56 23.14 12.72
CA ASN A 336 16.15 23.36 11.32
C ASN A 336 15.79 22.05 10.60
N ILE A 337 15.60 20.96 11.36
CA ILE A 337 15.36 19.61 10.83
C ILE A 337 14.17 19.54 9.87
N LEU A 338 13.12 20.32 10.11
CA LEU A 338 11.90 20.30 9.30
C LEU A 338 12.15 20.81 7.89
N ASP A 339 13.01 21.82 7.75
CA ASP A 339 13.38 22.41 6.46
C ASP A 339 14.20 21.37 5.67
N GLU A 340 15.19 20.73 6.30
CA GLU A 340 15.98 19.65 5.66
C GLU A 340 15.13 18.43 5.26
N LEU A 341 14.20 18.00 6.11
CA LEU A 341 13.30 16.89 5.79
C LEU A 341 12.35 17.26 4.65
N GLN A 342 11.83 18.48 4.62
CA GLN A 342 10.96 18.95 3.56
C GLN A 342 11.69 19.02 2.21
N ASP A 343 12.91 19.55 2.20
CA ASP A 343 13.77 19.57 1.02
C ASP A 343 14.05 18.16 0.52
N LYS A 344 14.40 17.23 1.43
CA LYS A 344 14.68 15.84 1.05
C LYS A 344 13.44 15.10 0.53
N VAL A 345 12.26 15.31 1.12
CA VAL A 345 11.00 14.76 0.58
C VAL A 345 10.72 15.32 -0.82
N THR A 346 10.96 16.61 -1.02
CA THR A 346 10.76 17.27 -2.32
C THR A 346 11.74 16.76 -3.38
N GLU A 347 13.00 16.51 -3.02
CA GLU A 347 14.02 15.90 -3.87
C GLU A 347 13.61 14.48 -4.31
N ILE A 348 13.16 13.66 -3.37
CA ILE A 348 12.82 12.24 -3.64
C ILE A 348 11.53 12.12 -4.49
N TYR A 349 10.49 12.85 -4.11
CA TYR A 349 9.13 12.65 -4.65
C TYR A 349 8.66 13.74 -5.62
N GLY A 350 9.26 14.93 -5.61
CA GLY A 350 8.68 16.10 -6.28
C GLY A 350 8.66 16.03 -7.80
N ASP A 351 9.49 15.20 -8.44
CA ASP A 351 9.41 14.94 -9.89
C ASP A 351 8.16 14.14 -10.27
N LEU A 352 7.80 13.14 -9.44
CA LEU A 352 6.66 12.26 -9.64
C LEU A 352 5.36 12.87 -9.12
N TYR A 353 5.47 13.76 -8.13
CA TYR A 353 4.35 14.46 -7.48
C TYR A 353 4.56 15.99 -7.56
N PRO A 354 4.34 16.63 -8.73
CA PRO A 354 4.65 18.04 -8.93
C PRO A 354 3.95 19.00 -7.96
N LYS A 355 2.79 18.61 -7.42
CA LYS A 355 2.07 19.40 -6.41
C LYS A 355 2.90 19.69 -5.17
N ILE A 356 3.82 18.78 -4.80
CA ILE A 356 4.74 18.98 -3.67
C ILE A 356 5.62 20.21 -3.91
N LYS A 357 6.11 20.40 -5.15
CA LYS A 357 6.94 21.56 -5.52
C LYS A 357 6.12 22.84 -5.68
N GLN A 358 4.85 22.73 -6.09
CA GLN A 358 4.00 23.88 -6.42
C GLN A 358 3.40 24.55 -5.18
N GLN A 359 3.11 23.78 -4.13
CA GLN A 359 2.50 24.31 -2.92
C GLN A 359 3.55 24.94 -2.00
N LYS A 360 3.25 26.13 -1.47
CA LYS A 360 4.05 26.76 -0.41
C LYS A 360 3.73 26.08 0.93
N ILE A 361 4.40 24.95 1.17
CA ILE A 361 4.31 24.21 2.42
C ILE A 361 5.34 24.79 3.39
N ASP A 362 4.89 25.12 4.60
CA ASP A 362 5.77 25.54 5.69
C ASP A 362 5.41 24.75 6.96
N LEU A 363 6.07 23.60 7.11
CA LEU A 363 5.85 22.73 8.27
C LEU A 363 6.27 23.40 9.58
N LYS A 364 7.30 24.24 9.53
CA LYS A 364 7.86 24.93 10.70
C LYS A 364 6.87 25.91 11.29
N VAL A 365 6.17 26.69 10.47
CA VAL A 365 5.11 27.61 10.92
C VAL A 365 3.94 26.83 11.52
N LEU A 366 3.49 25.75 10.88
CA LEU A 366 2.40 24.92 11.39
C LEU A 366 2.70 24.32 12.77
N ILE A 367 3.92 23.83 12.94
CA ILE A 367 4.39 23.25 14.21
C ILE A 367 4.60 24.34 15.27
N SER A 368 5.19 25.48 14.91
CA SER A 368 5.42 26.61 15.82
C SER A 368 4.14 27.20 16.39
N ASN A 369 3.08 27.30 15.59
CA ASN A 369 1.77 27.75 16.07
C ASN A 369 1.19 26.76 17.09
N LYS A 370 1.40 25.45 16.90
CA LYS A 370 1.00 24.43 17.88
C LYS A 370 1.78 24.50 19.18
N PHE A 371 3.07 24.78 19.13
CA PHE A 371 3.87 25.02 20.33
C PHE A 371 3.34 26.20 21.16
N LYS A 372 2.81 27.25 20.51
CA LYS A 372 2.24 28.43 21.19
C LYS A 372 0.88 28.14 21.83
N GLU A 373 0.01 27.41 21.13
CA GLU A 373 -1.33 27.04 21.63
C GLU A 373 -1.31 26.13 22.88
N GLU A 374 -0.22 25.40 23.14
CA GLU A 374 -0.09 24.52 24.33
C GLU A 374 0.56 25.22 25.54
N VAL A 375 1.05 26.46 25.35
CA VAL A 375 1.70 27.28 26.40
C VAL A 375 0.77 28.41 26.88
N SER A 376 -0.26 28.74 26.10
CA SER A 376 -1.41 29.57 26.47
C SER A 376 -2.51 28.74 27.11
#